data_AF-A0A953QQA6-F1
#
_entry.id   AF-A0A953QQA6-F1
#
_cell.length_a   1.000
_cell.length_b   1.000
_cell.length_c   1.000
_cell.angle_alpha   90.00
_cell.angle_beta   90.00
_cell.angle_gamma   90.00
#
_symmetry.space_group_name_H-M   'P 1'
#
loop_
_entity.id
_entity.type
_entity.pdbx_description
1 polymer ?
#
loop_
_entity_poly.entity_id
_entity_poly.type
_entity_poly.pdbx_seq_one_letter_code
_entity_poly.pdbx_strand_id
1 'polypeptide(L)' 'NILKTLSPKEEKVIRLRFGIGCEREHTLEEIGQEFDVTRERIRQIEAKALRQLRSPERARHLRALLAAR' A
#
# COMPACT_ATOMS: atom_id res chain seq x y z
N ASN A 1 8.21 3.66 9.64
CA ASN A 1 7.20 2.85 8.92
C ASN A 1 7.26 3.24 7.45
N ILE A 2 7.63 2.31 6.56
CA ILE A 2 7.83 2.54 5.11
C ILE A 2 6.57 3.06 4.41
N LEU A 3 5.39 2.76 4.95
CA LEU A 3 4.11 3.22 4.40
C LEU A 3 3.95 4.74 4.44
N LYS A 4 4.57 5.43 5.42
CA LYS A 4 4.55 6.91 5.53
C LYS A 4 5.28 7.62 4.38
N THR A 5 5.98 6.87 3.54
CA THR A 5 6.68 7.40 2.34
C THR A 5 5.79 7.38 1.08
N LEU A 6 4.55 6.90 1.21
CA LEU A 6 3.52 6.97 0.18
C LEU A 6 2.68 8.24 0.37
N SER A 7 1.93 8.64 -0.67
CA SER A 7 0.91 9.67 -0.47
C SER A 7 -0.20 9.19 0.47
N PRO A 8 -0.93 10.08 1.17
CA PRO A 8 -1.98 9.68 2.12
C PRO A 8 -3.04 8.74 1.51
N LYS A 9 -3.39 8.93 0.23
CA LYS A 9 -4.31 8.03 -0.50
C LYS A 9 -3.70 6.66 -0.76
N GLU A 10 -2.45 6.61 -1.24
CA GLU A 10 -1.74 5.35 -1.49
C GLU A 10 -1.52 4.57 -0.19
N GLU A 11 -1.12 5.25 0.90
CA GLU A 11 -0.98 4.64 2.22
C GLU A 11 -2.30 4.05 2.71
N LYS A 12 -3.40 4.80 2.62
CA LYS A 12 -4.71 4.32 3.08
C LYS A 12 -5.22 3.14 2.26
N VAL A 13 -5.08 3.16 0.93
CA VAL A 13 -5.41 2.02 0.05
C VAL A 13 -4.61 0.78 0.43
N ILE A 14 -3.30 0.91 0.65
CA ILE A 14 -2.44 -0.22 1.05
C ILE A 14 -2.82 -0.73 2.44
N ARG A 15 -3.10 0.14 3.41
CA ARG A 15 -3.53 -0.28 4.74
C ARG A 15 -4.84 -1.08 4.71
N LEU A 16 -5.85 -0.58 4.00
CA LEU A 16 -7.13 -1.27 3.85
C LEU A 16 -6.98 -2.60 3.11
N ARG A 17 -6.19 -2.61 2.03
CA ARG A 17 -6.01 -3.79 1.17
C ARG A 17 -5.34 -4.95 1.90
N PHE A 18 -4.38 -4.66 2.79
CA PHE A 18 -3.60 -5.67 3.52
C PHE A 18 -3.96 -5.75 5.02
N GLY A 19 -5.04 -5.09 5.45
CA GLY A 19 -5.50 -5.11 6.85
C GLY A 19 -4.52 -4.48 7.86
N ILE A 20 -3.65 -3.56 7.43
CA ILE A 20 -2.62 -2.98 8.31
C ILE A 20 -3.23 -1.91 9.21
N GLY A 21 -3.44 -2.26 10.47
CA GLY A 21 -4.09 -1.38 11.46
C GLY A 21 -5.61 -1.27 11.26
N CYS A 22 -6.20 -2.23 10.54
CA CYS A 22 -7.64 -2.40 10.37
C CYS A 22 -8.05 -3.77 10.89
N GLU A 23 -9.33 -3.97 11.20
CA GLU A 23 -9.84 -5.26 11.68
C GLU A 23 -9.73 -6.38 10.63
N ARG A 24 -9.86 -6.02 9.34
CA ARG A 24 -9.76 -6.95 8.21
C ARG A 24 -9.20 -6.29 6.95
N GLU A 25 -8.77 -7.14 6.02
CA GLU A 25 -8.51 -6.71 4.64
C GLU A 25 -9.81 -6.38 3.89
N HIS A 26 -9.69 -5.44 2.95
CA HIS A 26 -10.77 -5.03 2.06
C HIS A 26 -10.42 -5.37 0.62
N THR A 27 -11.45 -5.67 -0.16
CA THR A 27 -11.37 -5.88 -1.60
C THR A 27 -11.21 -4.55 -2.35
N LEU A 28 -10.71 -4.59 -3.59
CA LEU A 28 -10.61 -3.40 -4.44
C LEU A 28 -11.98 -2.74 -4.71
N GLU A 29 -13.06 -3.52 -4.67
CA GLU A 29 -14.44 -3.07 -4.84
C GLU A 29 -14.90 -2.26 -3.62
N GLU A 30 -14.74 -2.81 -2.41
CA GLU A 30 -15.09 -2.14 -1.14
C GLU A 30 -14.28 -0.85 -0.95
N ILE A 31 -12.97 -0.89 -1.27
CA ILE A 31 -12.12 0.30 -1.23
C ILE A 31 -12.56 1.32 -2.30
N GLY A 32 -13.00 0.85 -3.48
CA GLY A 32 -13.53 1.73 -4.52
C GLY A 32 -14.76 2.50 -4.04
N GLN A 33 -15.68 1.80 -3.38
CA GLN A 33 -16.88 2.39 -2.77
C GLN A 33 -16.53 3.40 -1.68
N GLU A 34 -15.58 3.11 -0.78
CA GLU A 34 -15.16 4.06 0.27
C GLU A 34 -14.55 5.36 -0.30
N PHE A 35 -13.87 5.27 -1.44
CA PHE A 35 -13.18 6.39 -2.06
C PHE A 35 -13.99 7.08 -3.17
N ASP A 36 -15.22 6.64 -3.43
CA ASP A 36 -16.07 7.08 -4.54
C ASP A 36 -15.35 7.03 -5.90
N VAL A 37 -14.68 5.90 -6.16
CA VAL A 37 -13.95 5.67 -7.41
C VAL A 37 -14.17 4.24 -7.89
N THR A 38 -13.89 4.02 -9.17
CA THR A 38 -13.98 2.68 -9.75
C THR A 38 -12.94 1.73 -9.16
N ARG A 39 -13.27 0.44 -9.15
CA ARG A 39 -12.33 -0.63 -8.78
C ARG A 39 -11.00 -0.53 -9.54
N GLU A 40 -11.07 -0.23 -10.84
CA GLU A 40 -9.86 -0.09 -11.67
C GLU A 40 -8.99 1.08 -11.21
N ARG A 41 -9.59 2.17 -10.72
CA ARG A 41 -8.84 3.28 -10.15
C ARG A 41 -8.07 2.85 -8.90
N ILE A 42 -8.67 2.05 -8.01
CA ILE A 42 -7.98 1.51 -6.84
C ILE A 42 -6.84 0.58 -7.26
N ARG A 43 -7.06 -0.28 -8.26
CA ARG A 43 -6.01 -1.17 -8.80
C ARG A 43 -4.80 -0.39 -9.31
N GLN A 44 -5.03 0.73 -10.00
CA GLN A 44 -3.95 1.61 -10.47
C GLN A 44 -3.16 2.24 -9.30
N ILE A 45 -3.87 2.71 -8.28
CA ILE A 45 -3.25 3.29 -7.07
C ILE A 45 -2.42 2.24 -6.34
N GLU A 46 -2.95 1.03 -6.15
CA GLU A 46 -2.26 -0.11 -5.55
C GLU A 46 -0.98 -0.45 -6.33
N ALA A 47 -1.08 -0.62 -7.66
CA ALA A 47 0.07 -0.94 -8.50
C ALA A 47 1.17 0.13 -8.40
N LYS A 48 0.78 1.41 -8.40
CA LYS A 48 1.71 2.54 -8.23
C LYS A 48 2.37 2.52 -6.85
N ALA A 49 1.61 2.33 -5.78
CA ALA A 49 2.12 2.25 -4.42
C ALA A 49 3.10 1.08 -4.26
N LEU A 50 2.73 -0.12 -4.73
CA LEU A 50 3.58 -1.30 -4.72
C LEU A 50 4.87 -1.11 -5.54
N ARG A 51 4.82 -0.37 -6.66
CA ARG A 51 6.03 -0.03 -7.41
C ARG A 51 6.96 0.89 -6.62
N GLN A 52 6.41 1.89 -5.92
CA GLN A 52 7.19 2.78 -5.05
C GLN A 52 7.83 2.02 -3.88
N LEU A 53 7.09 1.11 -3.24
CA LEU A 53 7.60 0.27 -2.15
C LEU A 53 8.71 -0.69 -2.61
N ARG A 54 8.63 -1.18 -3.86
CA ARG A 54 9.64 -2.05 -4.49
C ARG A 54 10.86 -1.31 -5.05
N SER A 55 10.93 0.02 -4.95
CA SER A 55 12.07 0.79 -5.45
C SER A 55 13.38 0.31 -4.80
N PRO A 56 14.48 0.14 -5.56
CA PRO A 56 15.74 -0.43 -5.08
C PRO A 56 16.40 0.31 -3.92
N GLU A 57 16.14 1.62 -3.73
CA GLU A 57 16.55 2.34 -2.52
C GLU A 57 15.80 1.85 -1.28
N ARG A 58 14.47 1.72 -1.37
CA ARG A 58 13.63 1.28 -0.24
C ARG A 58 13.79 -0.22 0.02
N ALA A 59 13.94 -1.02 -1.04
CA ALA A 59 14.24 -2.45 -0.93
C ALA A 59 15.60 -2.72 -0.29
N ARG A 60 16.62 -1.87 -0.51
CA ARG A 60 17.89 -1.94 0.23
C ARG A 60 17.70 -1.68 1.72
N HIS A 61 16.92 -0.67 2.10
CA HIS A 61 16.60 -0.39 3.50
C HIS A 61 15.83 -1.55 4.17
N LEU A 62 14.87 -2.13 3.46
CA LEU A 62 14.09 -3.27 3.95
C LEU A 62 14.95 -4.54 4.09
N ARG A 63 15.82 -4.82 3.11
CA ARG A 63 16.78 -5.94 3.19
C ARG A 63 17.81 -5.74 4.30
N ALA A 64 18.32 -4.52 4.49
CA ALA A 64 19.25 -4.22 5.57
C ALA A 64 18.61 -4.43 6.96
N LEU A 65 17.35 -4.02 7.14
CA LEU A 65 16.58 -4.28 8.37
C LEU A 65 16.31 -5.78 8.61
N LEU A 66 16.09 -6.56 7.55
CA LEU A 66 15.85 -8.01 7.65
C LEU A 66 17.13 -8.85 7.78
N ALA A 67 18.27 -8.35 7.28
CA ALA A 67 19.56 -9.01 7.35
C ALA A 67 20.32 -8.74 8.65
N ALA A 68 19.91 -7.74 9.44
CA ALA A 68 20.49 -7.42 10.75
C ALA A 68 19.97 -8.33 11.87
N ARG A 69 19.79 -9.62 11.60
CA ARG A 69 19.36 -10.62 12.57
C ARG A 69 20.50 -11.56 12.96
#